data_AF-A0A937PK30-F1
#
_entry.id   AF-A0A937PK30-F1
#
_cell.length_a   1.000
_cell.length_b   1.000
_cell.length_c   1.000
_cell.angle_alpha   90.00
_cell.angle_beta   90.00
_cell.angle_gamma   90.00
#
_symmetry.space_group_name_H-M   'P 1'
#
loop_
_entity.id
_entity.type
_entity.pdbx_description
1 polymer ?
#
loop_
_entity_poly.entity_id
_entity_poly.type
_entity_poly.pdbx_seq_one_letter_code
_entity_poly.pdbx_strand_id
1 'polypeptide(L)' 'MKSVTAYIHKGEKYYVGECLEIDVITQGKTIDEVINNLHEATELYFEDEKKKLYFTDDISATINLGVAEYAA' A
#
# COMPACT_ATOMS: atom_id res chain seq x y z
N MET A 1 -6.32 -10.73 -4.72
CA MET A 1 -4.96 -10.98 -4.22
C MET A 1 -4.06 -9.96 -4.88
N LYS A 2 -3.31 -9.16 -4.11
CA LYS A 2 -2.30 -8.25 -4.67
C LYS A 2 -0.99 -9.02 -4.80
N SER A 3 -0.22 -8.74 -5.84
CA SER A 3 1.09 -9.34 -6.09
C SER A 3 2.05 -8.27 -6.56
N VAL A 4 3.29 -8.33 -6.08
CA VAL A 4 4.39 -7.48 -6.53
C VAL A 4 5.59 -8.37 -6.83
N THR A 5 6.39 -7.93 -7.78
CA THR A 5 7.64 -8.59 -8.16
C THR A 5 8.76 -7.99 -7.35
N ALA A 6 9.55 -8.81 -6.68
CA ALA A 6 10.74 -8.37 -5.97
C ALA A 6 12.01 -8.86 -6.68
N TYR A 7 12.99 -7.98 -6.84
CA TYR A 7 14.34 -8.34 -7.25
C TYR A 7 15.22 -8.46 -6.00
N ILE A 8 15.83 -9.64 -5.80
CA ILE A 8 16.74 -9.88 -4.68
C ILE A 8 18.16 -10.05 -5.21
N HIS A 9 19.08 -9.26 -4.66
CA HIS A 9 20.50 -9.31 -5.01
C HIS A 9 21.39 -9.20 -3.78
N LYS A 10 22.66 -9.60 -3.91
CA LYS A 10 23.65 -9.49 -2.83
C LYS A 10 24.34 -8.13 -2.89
N GLY A 11 24.17 -7.31 -1.84
CA GLY A 11 24.95 -6.09 -1.60
C GLY A 11 26.25 -6.39 -0.84
N GLU A 12 26.95 -5.34 -0.38
CA GLU A 12 28.26 -5.47 0.28
C GLU A 12 28.22 -6.36 1.53
N LYS A 13 27.20 -6.20 2.36
CA LYS A 13 27.06 -6.94 3.64
C LYS A 13 25.77 -7.75 3.71
N TYR A 14 24.69 -7.24 3.14
CA TYR A 14 23.34 -7.82 3.21
C TYR A 14 22.85 -8.27 1.84
N TYR A 15 21.85 -9.14 1.82
CA TYR A 15 20.97 -9.26 0.66
C TYR A 15 19.98 -8.09 0.70
N VAL A 16 19.66 -7.56 -0.47
CA VAL A 16 18.73 -6.43 -0.65
C VAL A 16 17.59 -6.94 -1.52
N GLY A 17 16.37 -6.69 -1.10
CA GLY A 17 15.14 -6.97 -1.84
C GLY A 17 14.42 -5.67 -2.15
N GLU A 18 14.12 -5.42 -3.42
CA GLU A 18 13.40 -4.23 -3.87
C GLU A 18 12.18 -4.64 -4.71
N CYS A 19 11.02 -4.08 -4.39
CA CYS A 19 9.81 -4.26 -5.18
C CYS A 19 9.89 -3.40 -6.45
N LEU A 20 9.49 -3.95 -7.59
CA LEU A 20 9.60 -3.26 -8.88
C LEU A 20 8.43 -2.30 -9.13
N GLU A 21 7.27 -2.57 -8.53
CA GLU A 21 6.04 -1.83 -8.77
C GLU A 21 5.71 -0.80 -7.67
N ILE A 22 6.38 -0.87 -6.52
CA ILE A 22 6.09 -0.04 -5.35
C ILE A 22 7.38 0.35 -4.62
N ASP A 23 7.33 1.47 -3.89
CA ASP A 23 8.48 2.00 -3.14
C ASP A 23 8.68 1.25 -1.82
N VAL A 24 9.05 -0.03 -1.93
CA VAL A 24 9.35 -0.93 -0.82
C VAL A 24 10.71 -1.58 -1.07
N ILE A 25 11.63 -1.33 -0.14
CA ILE A 25 12.97 -1.91 -0.13
C ILE A 25 13.24 -2.47 1.26
N THR A 26 13.79 -3.67 1.34
CA THR A 26 14.21 -4.31 2.58
C THR A 26 15.58 -4.97 2.43
N GLN A 27 16.18 -5.35 3.56
CA GLN A 27 17.47 -6.04 3.57
C GLN A 27 17.52 -7.11 4.67
N GLY A 28 18.41 -8.09 4.51
CA GLY A 28 18.57 -9.20 5.44
C GLY A 28 19.93 -9.90 5.29
N LYS A 29 20.35 -10.67 6.30
CA LYS A 29 21.59 -11.46 6.26
C LYS A 29 21.44 -12.72 5.42
N THR A 30 20.22 -13.25 5.29
CA THR A 30 19.88 -14.40 4.44
C THR A 30 18.78 -14.02 3.45
N ILE A 31 18.60 -14.85 2.41
CA ILE A 31 17.51 -14.67 1.44
C ILE A 31 16.14 -14.81 2.12
N ASP A 32 15.99 -15.80 3.02
CA ASP A 32 14.74 -16.01 3.76
C ASP A 32 14.36 -14.80 4.62
N GLU A 33 15.34 -14.14 5.25
CA GLU A 33 15.12 -12.91 6.02
C GLU A 33 14.62 -11.77 5.11
N VAL A 34 15.20 -11.62 3.92
CA VAL A 34 14.72 -10.62 2.94
C VAL A 34 13.28 -10.92 2.50
N ILE A 35 12.95 -12.19 2.23
CA ILE A 35 11.60 -12.60 1.83
C ILE A 35 10.58 -12.28 2.93
N ASN A 36 10.89 -12.61 4.19
CA ASN A 36 10.01 -12.31 5.33
C ASN A 36 9.84 -10.80 5.51
N ASN A 37 10.93 -10.04 5.43
CA ASN A 37 10.87 -8.58 5.55
C ASN A 37 10.06 -7.95 4.40
N LEU A 38 10.20 -8.45 3.17
CA LEU A 38 9.38 -8.02 2.03
C LEU A 38 7.89 -8.33 2.27
N HIS A 39 7.56 -9.51 2.80
CA HIS A 39 6.17 -9.84 3.14
C HIS A 39 5.57 -8.83 4.13
N GLU A 40 6.25 -8.57 5.24
CA GLU A 40 5.78 -7.61 6.25
C GLU A 40 5.68 -6.18 5.70
N ALA A 41 6.70 -5.71 4.98
CA ALA A 41 6.72 -4.36 4.44
C ALA A 41 5.66 -4.14 3.35
N THR A 42 5.43 -5.15 2.50
CA THR A 42 4.38 -5.08 1.46
C THR A 42 2.98 -5.18 2.05
N GLU A 43 2.79 -5.97 3.11
CA GLU A 43 1.53 -6.01 3.87
C GLU A 43 1.21 -4.63 4.45
N LEU A 44 2.17 -3.99 5.13
CA LEU A 44 2.03 -2.62 5.64
C LEU A 44 1.75 -1.59 4.54
N TYR A 45 2.48 -1.64 3.42
CA TYR A 45 2.29 -0.73 2.29
C TYR A 45 0.85 -0.80 1.74
N PHE A 46 0.28 -2.01 1.64
CA PHE A 46 -1.07 -2.20 1.13
C PHE A 46 -2.17 -2.01 2.19
N GLU A 47 -1.85 -2.11 3.47
CA GLU A 47 -2.73 -1.64 4.54
C GLU A 47 -2.88 -0.11 4.51
N ASP A 48 -1.82 0.62 4.19
CA ASP A 48 -1.87 2.08 4.04
C ASP A 48 -2.77 2.52 2.88
N GLU A 49 -2.93 1.71 1.81
CA GLU A 49 -3.96 1.98 0.80
C GLU A 49 -5.39 1.93 1.34
N LYS A 50 -5.66 1.12 2.38
CA LYS A 50 -6.97 1.14 3.08
C LYS A 50 -7.10 2.35 4.00
N LYS A 51 -5.98 2.88 4.51
CA LYS A 51 -5.92 4.11 5.31
C LYS A 51 -5.83 5.39 4.48
N LYS A 52 -5.62 5.32 3.16
CA LYS A 52 -5.90 6.41 2.21
C LYS A 52 -7.40 6.67 2.03
N LEU A 53 -8.19 6.51 3.10
CA LEU A 53 -9.26 7.45 3.37
C LEU A 53 -8.61 8.61 4.16
N TYR A 54 -7.76 9.39 3.48
CA TYR A 54 -7.45 10.71 4.01
C TYR A 54 -8.79 11.45 4.03
N PHE A 55 -9.34 11.65 5.23
CA PHE A 55 -10.13 12.84 5.47
C PHE A 55 -9.16 14.01 5.27
N THR A 56 -9.03 14.48 4.04
CA THR A 56 -8.58 15.85 3.84
C THR A 56 -9.67 16.72 4.45
N ASP A 57 -9.29 17.75 5.22
CA ASP A 57 -10.24 18.71 5.80
C ASP A 57 -11.14 19.41 4.77
N ASP A 58 -10.91 19.18 3.46
CA ASP A 58 -11.85 19.44 2.38
C ASP A 58 -12.64 18.18 1.98
N ILE A 59 -13.74 17.89 2.67
CA ILE A 59 -14.83 17.08 2.07
C ILE A 59 -15.76 18.04 1.33
N SER A 60 -15.67 18.03 0.00
CA SER A 60 -16.76 18.52 -0.86
C SER A 60 -17.65 17.34 -1.21
N ALA A 61 -18.76 17.16 -0.50
CA ALA A 61 -19.77 16.16 -0.82
C ALA A 61 -20.95 16.85 -1.53
N THR A 62 -21.29 16.39 -2.75
CA THR A 62 -22.55 16.76 -3.41
C THR A 62 -23.62 15.75 -3.00
N ILE A 63 -24.58 16.20 -2.20
CA ILE A 63 -25.75 15.42 -1.80
C ILE A 63 -26.94 15.80 -2.67
N ASN A 64 -27.52 14.81 -3.36
CA ASN A 64 -28.81 14.97 -4.03
C ASN A 64 -29.92 14.85 -2.99
N LEU A 65 -30.51 15.98 -2.63
CA LEU A 65 -31.71 16.02 -1.81
C LEU A 65 -32.92 15.89 -2.74
N GLY A 66 -33.58 14.73 -2.71
CA GLY A 66 -34.86 14.54 -3.36
C GLY A 66 -35.92 15.35 -2.62
N VAL A 67 -36.43 16.41 -3.26
CA VAL A 67 -37.57 17.16 -2.73
C VAL A 67 -38.83 16.42 -3.15
N ALA A 68 -39.62 15.95 -2.20
CA ALA A 68 -40.92 15.38 -2.50
C ALA A 68 -41.84 16.50 -3.00
N GLU A 69 -42.29 16.42 -4.24
CA GLU A 69 -43.39 17.27 -4.72
C GLU A 69 -44.66 16.84 -3.98
N TYR A 70 -45.16 17.71 -3.10
CA TYR A 70 -46.51 17.57 -2.57
C TYR A 70 -47.48 18.02 -3.67
N ALA A 71 -48.10 17.04 -4.35
CA ALA A 71 -49.18 17.31 -5.28
C ALA A 71 -50.35 17.97 -4.53
N ALA A 72 -50.81 19.11 -5.03
CA ALA A 72 -52.02 19.81 -4.58
C ALA A 72 -53.28 19.20 -5.20
#